data_AF-A0A3E2YXV2-F1
#
_entry.id   AF-A0A3E2YXV2-F1
#
_cell.length_a   1.000
_cell.length_b   1.000
_cell.length_c   1.000
_cell.angle_alpha   90.00
_cell.angle_beta   90.00
_cell.angle_gamma   90.00
#
_symmetry.space_group_name_H-M   'P 1'
#
loop_
_entity.id
_entity.type
_entity.pdbx_description
1 polymer ?
#
loop_
_entity_poly.entity_id
_entity_poly.type
_entity_poly.pdbx_seq_one_letter_code
_entity_poly.pdbx_strand_id
1 'polypeptide(L)'
;MTERTESAVRLVILLAIGSMAGAAAFTHVHDLSVTHGQPDWIGWANAVAVELMAIYLGLELRARRRARRPVGLVASLLVAFALLSLAAQVAEAEPSVWGWTVAAVPSLAFLALVKVVLSNAPATPPAPEPDQPPADWYEVPEQATTHPEPERPADPVPPTVPAPAVAFAPAAVLPPRGVVGSNRPHVVGIIR
;
A
#
# COMPACT_ATOMS: atom_id res chain seq x y z
N MET A 1 24.23 -37.84 -8.59
CA MET A 1 23.02 -37.07 -8.21
C MET A 1 22.30 -36.69 -9.49
N THR A 2 20.98 -36.78 -9.54
CA THR A 2 20.19 -36.28 -10.67
C THR A 2 20.04 -34.75 -10.54
N GLU A 3 19.93 -34.02 -11.65
CA GLU A 3 19.68 -32.55 -11.68
C GLU A 3 18.55 -32.12 -10.72
N ARG A 4 17.53 -32.97 -10.56
CA ARG A 4 16.42 -32.77 -9.64
C ARG A 4 16.84 -32.82 -8.17
N THR A 5 17.73 -33.74 -7.78
CA THR A 5 18.27 -33.80 -6.42
C THR A 5 19.13 -32.60 -6.09
N GLU A 6 19.96 -32.14 -7.02
CA GLU A 6 20.78 -30.95 -6.82
C GLU A 6 19.92 -29.68 -6.70
N SER A 7 18.90 -29.53 -7.55
CA SER A 7 17.94 -28.43 -7.47
C SER A 7 17.14 -28.45 -6.16
N ALA A 8 16.71 -29.62 -5.70
CA ALA A 8 16.02 -29.77 -4.43
C ALA A 8 16.91 -29.38 -3.24
N VAL A 9 18.17 -29.83 -3.24
CA VAL A 9 19.14 -29.48 -2.20
C VAL A 9 19.41 -27.97 -2.18
N ARG A 10 19.62 -27.34 -3.35
CA ARG A 10 19.78 -25.88 -3.46
C ARG A 10 18.57 -25.14 -2.90
N LEU A 11 17.35 -25.58 -3.23
CA LEU A 11 16.13 -24.98 -2.73
C LEU A 11 16.01 -25.11 -1.21
N VAL A 12 16.30 -26.28 -0.64
CA VAL A 12 16.26 -26.50 0.81
C VAL A 12 17.26 -25.60 1.54
N ILE A 13 18.50 -25.49 1.03
CA ILE A 13 19.51 -24.59 1.60
C ILE A 13 19.02 -23.14 1.57
N LEU A 14 18.47 -22.70 0.44
CA LEU A 14 17.94 -21.35 0.27
C LEU A 14 16.77 -21.07 1.22
N LEU A 15 15.83 -22.02 1.38
CA LEU A 15 14.74 -21.89 2.32
C LEU A 15 15.23 -21.84 3.76
N ALA A 16 16.20 -22.68 4.15
CA ALA A 16 16.75 -22.68 5.50
C ALA A 16 17.43 -21.35 5.86
N ILE A 17 18.32 -20.85 4.98
CA ILE A 17 18.96 -19.54 5.14
C ILE A 17 17.90 -18.43 5.19
N GLY A 18 16.90 -18.52 4.32
CA GLY A 18 15.80 -17.57 4.23
C GLY A 18 14.94 -17.46 5.46
N SER A 19 14.53 -18.60 6.01
CA SER A 19 13.72 -18.64 7.22
C SER A 19 14.47 -18.05 8.41
N MET A 20 15.77 -18.37 8.56
CA MET A 20 16.61 -17.80 9.62
C MET A 20 16.83 -16.30 9.45
N ALA A 21 17.22 -15.87 8.24
CA ALA A 21 17.46 -14.48 7.91
C ALA A 21 16.17 -13.63 8.02
N GLY A 22 15.06 -14.18 7.55
CA GLY A 22 13.72 -13.58 7.69
C GLY A 22 13.32 -13.47 9.15
N ALA A 23 13.42 -14.53 9.95
CA ALA A 23 13.10 -14.47 11.38
C ALA A 23 13.89 -13.37 12.10
N ALA A 24 15.20 -13.23 11.81
CA ALA A 24 16.02 -12.15 12.34
C ALA A 24 15.54 -10.76 11.89
N ALA A 25 15.28 -10.56 10.59
CA ALA A 25 14.82 -9.28 10.05
C ALA A 25 13.49 -8.83 10.69
N PHE A 26 12.51 -9.74 10.80
CA PHE A 26 11.22 -9.44 11.43
C PHE A 26 11.38 -9.10 12.92
N THR A 27 12.24 -9.84 13.63
CA THR A 27 12.47 -9.61 15.07
C THR A 27 13.11 -8.25 15.33
N HIS A 28 14.10 -7.84 14.52
CA HIS A 28 14.72 -6.52 14.68
C HIS A 28 13.76 -5.36 14.33
N VAL A 29 12.88 -5.50 13.33
CA VAL A 29 11.89 -4.43 13.07
C VAL A 29 10.86 -4.35 14.22
N HIS A 30 10.50 -5.50 14.78
CA HIS A 30 9.63 -5.59 15.96
C HIS A 30 10.28 -4.93 17.18
N ASP A 31 11.47 -5.36 17.55
CA ASP A 31 12.20 -4.92 18.73
C ASP A 31 12.54 -3.43 18.62
N LEU A 32 12.96 -2.96 17.44
CA LEU A 32 13.11 -1.53 17.19
C LEU A 32 11.79 -0.76 17.39
N SER A 33 10.66 -1.27 16.91
CA SER A 33 9.37 -0.60 17.09
C SER A 33 8.96 -0.53 18.56
N VAL A 34 9.12 -1.63 19.30
CA VAL A 34 8.74 -1.72 20.71
C VAL A 34 9.65 -0.85 21.59
N THR A 35 10.95 -0.86 21.33
CA THR A 35 11.93 0.02 22.02
C THR A 35 11.63 1.50 21.78
N HIS A 36 10.98 1.85 20.67
CA HIS A 36 10.54 3.21 20.35
C HIS A 36 9.08 3.51 20.78
N GLY A 37 8.53 2.72 21.69
CA GLY A 37 7.26 3.01 22.37
C GLY A 37 6.02 2.49 21.67
N GLN A 38 6.16 1.64 20.65
CA GLN A 38 5.02 0.95 20.07
C GLN A 38 4.57 -0.23 20.94
N PRO A 39 3.26 -0.51 21.04
CA PRO A 39 2.77 -1.77 21.61
C PRO A 39 3.33 -2.99 20.88
N ASP A 40 3.52 -4.10 21.60
CA ASP A 40 4.08 -5.36 21.06
C ASP A 40 3.40 -5.82 19.75
N TRP A 41 2.06 -5.83 19.73
CA TRP A 41 1.30 -6.20 18.53
C TRP A 41 1.50 -5.23 17.35
N ILE A 42 1.74 -3.94 17.62
CA ILE A 42 2.08 -2.95 16.59
C ILE A 42 3.50 -3.18 16.09
N GLY A 43 4.43 -3.58 16.95
CA GLY A 43 5.78 -3.98 16.54
C GLY A 43 5.73 -5.10 15.50
N TRP A 44 4.91 -6.12 15.73
CA TRP A 44 4.71 -7.21 14.77
C TRP A 44 4.03 -6.73 13.49
N ALA A 45 3.02 -5.87 13.59
CA ALA A 45 2.35 -5.30 12.43
C ALA A 45 3.32 -4.47 11.56
N ASN A 46 4.20 -3.67 12.18
CA ASN A 46 5.22 -2.91 11.48
C ASN A 46 6.25 -3.82 10.81
N ALA A 47 6.73 -4.85 11.50
CA ALA A 47 7.64 -5.84 10.93
C ALA A 47 7.03 -6.51 9.69
N VAL A 48 5.80 -7.00 9.80
CA VAL A 48 5.08 -7.61 8.68
C VAL A 48 4.90 -6.62 7.52
N ALA A 49 4.50 -5.38 7.81
CA ALA A 49 4.27 -4.36 6.79
C ALA A 49 5.56 -4.03 6.03
N VAL A 50 6.67 -3.82 6.73
CA VAL A 50 7.96 -3.48 6.10
C VAL A 50 8.49 -4.63 5.25
N GLU A 51 8.53 -5.84 5.82
CA GLU A 51 9.15 -7.00 5.18
C GLU A 51 8.31 -7.53 4.02
N LEU A 52 6.99 -7.67 4.19
CA LEU A 52 6.12 -8.13 3.09
C LEU A 52 6.01 -7.10 1.97
N MET A 53 6.06 -5.80 2.29
CA MET A 53 6.05 -4.77 1.25
C MET A 53 7.31 -4.84 0.38
N ALA A 54 8.48 -5.11 0.95
CA ALA A 54 9.71 -5.33 0.17
C ALA A 54 9.56 -6.52 -0.80
N ILE A 55 9.01 -7.64 -0.33
CA ILE A 55 8.77 -8.83 -1.17
C ILE A 55 7.76 -8.51 -2.29
N TYR A 56 6.64 -7.87 -1.95
CA TYR A 56 5.61 -7.46 -2.89
C TYR A 56 6.16 -6.52 -3.96
N LEU A 57 6.93 -5.51 -3.58
CA LEU A 57 7.54 -4.57 -4.52
C LEU A 57 8.58 -5.26 -5.41
N GLY A 58 9.28 -6.29 -4.92
CA GLY A 58 10.15 -7.14 -5.74
C GLY A 58 9.37 -7.92 -6.81
N LEU A 59 8.22 -8.49 -6.43
CA LEU A 59 7.30 -9.18 -7.36
C LEU A 59 6.73 -8.21 -8.40
N GLU A 60 6.25 -7.05 -7.98
CA GLU A 60 5.70 -6.01 -8.85
C GLU A 60 6.77 -5.45 -9.80
N LEU A 61 8.00 -5.24 -9.30
CA LEU A 61 9.12 -4.80 -10.13
C LEU A 61 9.41 -5.82 -11.24
N ARG A 62 9.38 -7.11 -10.91
CA ARG A 62 9.55 -8.19 -11.89
C ARG A 62 8.40 -8.21 -12.91
N ALA A 63 7.15 -8.10 -12.45
CA ALA A 63 5.98 -8.07 -13.31
C ALA A 63 6.04 -6.91 -14.31
N ARG A 64 6.38 -5.70 -13.84
CA ARG A 64 6.55 -4.52 -14.70
C ARG A 64 7.69 -4.66 -15.69
N ARG A 65 8.83 -5.25 -15.30
CA ARG A 65 9.95 -5.53 -16.22
C ARG A 65 9.53 -6.47 -17.35
N ARG A 66 8.76 -7.51 -17.05
CA ARG A 66 8.21 -8.44 -18.06
C ARG A 66 7.24 -7.74 -19.01
N ALA A 67 6.38 -6.87 -18.48
CA ALA A 67 5.41 -6.10 -19.26
C ALA A 67 5.98 -4.84 -19.92
N ARG A 68 7.29 -4.58 -19.84
CA ARG A 68 7.96 -3.37 -20.36
C ARG A 68 7.33 -2.05 -19.83
N ARG A 69 6.80 -2.08 -18.60
CA ARG A 69 6.18 -0.94 -17.91
C ARG A 69 7.21 -0.13 -17.10
N PRO A 70 6.96 1.16 -16.82
CA PRO A 70 7.88 1.97 -16.02
C PRO A 70 8.04 1.43 -14.60
N VAL A 71 9.30 1.32 -14.17
CA VAL A 71 9.69 0.70 -12.88
C VAL A 71 10.14 1.69 -11.81
N GLY A 72 10.33 2.97 -12.14
CA GLY A 72 11.00 3.96 -11.29
C GLY A 72 10.45 4.01 -9.85
N LEU A 73 9.16 4.30 -9.69
CA LEU A 73 8.51 4.38 -8.38
C LEU A 73 8.57 3.05 -7.60
N VAL A 74 8.34 1.92 -8.27
CA VAL A 74 8.35 0.60 -7.60
C VAL A 74 9.77 0.25 -7.15
N ALA A 75 10.77 0.53 -7.98
CA ALA A 75 12.17 0.32 -7.62
C ALA A 75 12.60 1.24 -6.47
N SER A 76 12.18 2.51 -6.47
CA SER A 76 12.51 3.43 -5.36
C SER A 76 11.86 2.99 -4.05
N LEU A 77 10.59 2.58 -4.08
CA LEU A 77 9.91 2.05 -2.89
C LEU A 77 10.59 0.76 -2.41
N LEU A 78 10.96 -0.15 -3.32
CA LEU A 78 11.65 -1.38 -2.96
C LEU A 78 12.96 -1.08 -2.22
N VAL A 79 13.76 -0.14 -2.73
CA VAL A 79 15.00 0.29 -2.08
C VAL A 79 14.70 0.92 -0.72
N ALA A 80 13.67 1.76 -0.60
CA ALA A 80 13.30 2.39 0.67
C ALA A 80 12.92 1.35 1.75
N PHE A 81 12.08 0.37 1.42
CA PHE A 81 11.68 -0.69 2.36
C PHE A 81 12.86 -1.63 2.70
N ALA A 82 13.72 -1.94 1.74
CA ALA A 82 14.94 -2.71 1.99
C ALA A 82 15.91 -1.97 2.94
N LEU A 83 16.06 -0.66 2.77
CA LEU A 83 16.87 0.16 3.66
C LEU A 83 16.25 0.29 5.06
N LEU A 84 14.92 0.36 5.17
CA LEU A 84 14.24 0.38 6.46
C LEU A 84 14.45 -0.93 7.25
N SER A 85 14.34 -2.08 6.56
CA SER A 85 14.68 -3.39 7.14
C SER A 85 16.13 -3.44 7.62
N LEU A 86 17.08 -3.01 6.77
CA LEU A 86 18.49 -2.96 7.12
C LEU A 86 18.78 -2.01 8.30
N ALA A 87 18.13 -0.86 8.33
CA ALA A 87 18.29 0.13 9.39
C ALA A 87 17.85 -0.43 10.75
N ALA A 88 16.82 -1.29 10.80
CA ALA A 88 16.39 -1.92 12.04
C ALA A 88 17.50 -2.75 12.69
N GLN A 89 18.18 -3.57 11.90
CA GLN A 89 19.32 -4.35 12.38
C GLN A 89 20.49 -3.46 12.82
N VAL A 90 20.82 -2.44 12.04
CA VAL A 90 21.92 -1.51 12.35
C VAL A 90 21.63 -0.70 13.63
N ALA A 91 20.37 -0.35 13.86
CA ALA A 91 19.95 0.43 15.02
C ALA A 91 20.04 -0.35 16.34
N GLU A 92 19.85 -1.67 16.31
CA GLU A 92 19.97 -2.54 17.49
C GLU A 92 21.39 -3.02 17.77
N ALA A 93 22.28 -2.89 16.79
CA ALA A 93 23.65 -3.33 16.91
C ALA A 93 24.49 -2.44 17.83
N GLU A 94 25.61 -2.99 18.31
CA GLU A 94 26.62 -2.18 18.98
C GLU A 94 27.08 -1.02 18.06
N PRO A 95 27.22 0.23 18.56
CA PRO A 95 27.62 1.40 17.77
C PRO A 95 29.09 1.39 17.32
N SER A 96 29.47 0.37 16.56
CA SER A 96 30.79 0.19 16.00
C SER A 96 30.70 -0.21 14.53
N VAL A 97 31.76 0.06 13.76
CA VAL A 97 31.83 -0.32 12.35
C VAL A 97 31.61 -1.84 12.18
N TRP A 98 32.16 -2.65 13.10
CA TRP A 98 31.95 -4.09 13.07
C TRP A 98 30.55 -4.51 13.51
N GLY A 99 29.97 -3.84 14.51
CA GLY A 99 28.58 -4.07 14.93
C GLY A 99 27.61 -3.88 13.77
N TRP A 100 27.70 -2.75 13.06
CA TRP A 100 26.85 -2.47 11.90
C TRP A 100 27.10 -3.42 10.73
N THR A 101 28.37 -3.76 10.46
CA THR A 101 28.72 -4.67 9.36
C THR A 101 28.16 -6.07 9.59
N VAL A 102 28.31 -6.61 10.80
CA VAL A 102 27.80 -7.93 11.16
C VAL A 102 26.27 -7.92 11.22
N ALA A 103 25.67 -6.86 11.75
CA ALA A 103 24.22 -6.70 11.81
C ALA A 103 23.56 -6.61 10.43
N ALA A 104 24.26 -6.15 9.40
CA ALA A 104 23.73 -6.11 8.04
C ALA A 104 23.60 -7.50 7.38
N VAL A 105 24.30 -8.52 7.89
CA VAL A 105 24.40 -9.84 7.26
C VAL A 105 23.05 -10.53 7.07
N PRO A 106 22.14 -10.60 8.08
CA PRO A 106 20.86 -11.29 7.91
C PRO A 106 20.01 -10.67 6.79
N SER A 107 19.88 -9.35 6.77
CA SER A 107 19.08 -8.64 5.77
C SER A 107 19.66 -8.73 4.36
N LEU A 108 20.99 -8.65 4.21
CA LEU A 108 21.62 -8.90 2.92
C LEU A 108 21.42 -10.35 2.44
N ALA A 109 21.50 -11.33 3.34
CA ALA A 109 21.23 -12.73 3.01
C ALA A 109 19.76 -12.94 2.60
N PHE A 110 18.82 -12.31 3.30
CA PHE A 110 17.39 -12.34 2.99
C PHE A 110 17.10 -11.70 1.62
N LEU A 111 17.63 -10.51 1.35
CA LEU A 111 17.47 -9.83 0.06
C LEU A 111 18.07 -10.64 -1.10
N ALA A 112 19.25 -11.25 -0.88
CA ALA A 112 19.87 -12.13 -1.86
C ALA A 112 18.99 -13.35 -2.15
N LEU A 113 18.43 -13.98 -1.11
CA LEU A 113 17.49 -15.08 -1.28
C LEU A 113 16.23 -14.65 -2.03
N VAL A 114 15.56 -13.57 -1.60
CA VAL A 114 14.34 -13.07 -2.24
C VAL A 114 14.63 -12.84 -3.72
N LYS A 115 15.76 -12.20 -4.05
CA LYS A 115 16.20 -12.03 -5.45
C LYS A 115 16.36 -13.37 -6.18
N VAL A 116 17.02 -14.37 -5.58
CA VAL A 116 17.24 -15.69 -6.19
C VAL A 116 15.92 -16.44 -6.41
N VAL A 117 15.02 -16.43 -5.43
CA VAL A 117 13.70 -17.04 -5.53
C VAL A 117 12.87 -16.35 -6.62
N LEU A 118 12.87 -15.01 -6.62
CA LEU A 118 12.19 -14.22 -7.63
C LEU A 118 12.83 -14.37 -9.02
N SER A 119 14.14 -14.61 -9.16
CA SER A 119 14.76 -14.84 -10.46
C SER A 119 14.44 -16.22 -11.02
N ASN A 120 14.39 -17.24 -10.17
CA ASN A 120 14.25 -18.65 -10.57
C ASN A 120 12.80 -19.12 -10.71
N ALA A 121 11.81 -18.32 -10.28
CA ALA A 121 10.41 -18.70 -10.44
C ALA A 121 10.02 -18.82 -11.93
N PRO A 122 9.36 -19.91 -12.36
CA PRO A 122 8.91 -20.08 -13.74
C PRO A 122 8.14 -18.87 -14.27
N ALA A 123 8.27 -18.57 -15.56
CA ALA A 123 7.36 -17.63 -16.19
C ALA A 123 5.99 -18.29 -16.31
N THR A 124 5.04 -17.87 -15.47
CA THR A 124 3.62 -18.18 -15.72
C THR A 124 3.26 -17.57 -17.07
N PRO A 125 2.77 -18.37 -18.04
CA PRO A 125 2.22 -17.83 -19.28
C PRO A 125 1.13 -16.79 -18.93
N PRO A 126 0.99 -15.70 -19.70
CA PRO A 126 -0.15 -14.82 -19.56
C PRO A 126 -1.42 -15.68 -19.58
N ALA A 127 -2.28 -15.53 -18.57
CA ALA A 127 -3.63 -16.08 -18.66
C ALA A 127 -4.29 -15.49 -19.92
N PRO A 128 -5.08 -16.27 -20.67
CA PRO A 128 -5.89 -15.72 -21.74
C PRO A 128 -6.68 -14.55 -21.15
N GLU A 129 -6.48 -13.36 -21.72
CA GLU A 129 -7.30 -12.21 -21.39
C GLU A 129 -8.75 -12.62 -21.67
N PRO A 130 -9.67 -12.54 -20.69
CA PRO A 130 -11.08 -12.69 -20.99
C PRO A 130 -11.38 -11.68 -22.09
N ASP A 131 -11.94 -12.14 -23.22
CA ASP A 131 -12.50 -11.26 -24.24
C ASP A 131 -13.38 -10.24 -23.51
N GLN A 132 -12.88 -9.01 -23.35
CA GLN A 132 -13.68 -7.93 -22.83
C GLN A 132 -14.73 -7.69 -23.92
N PRO A 133 -16.03 -7.86 -23.62
CA PRO A 133 -17.07 -7.37 -24.51
C PRO A 133 -16.79 -5.88 -24.74
N PRO A 134 -16.93 -5.38 -25.97
CA PRO A 134 -16.68 -3.97 -26.24
C PRO A 134 -17.55 -3.14 -25.27
N ALA A 135 -16.89 -2.23 -24.55
CA ALA A 135 -17.53 -1.32 -23.61
C ALA A 135 -18.26 -0.24 -24.41
N ASP A 136 -19.32 -0.65 -25.07
CA ASP A 136 -20.21 0.19 -25.87
C ASP A 136 -21.38 0.62 -24.99
N TRP A 137 -21.07 1.24 -23.85
CA TRP A 137 -22.07 1.97 -23.06
C TRP A 137 -21.61 3.42 -22.95
N TYR A 138 -21.63 4.10 -24.09
CA TYR A 138 -22.03 5.49 -24.06
C TYR A 138 -23.56 5.49 -24.05
N GLU A 139 -24.16 5.92 -22.93
CA GLU A 139 -25.46 6.58 -23.01
C GLU A 139 -25.28 7.76 -23.95
N VAL A 140 -25.72 7.58 -25.19
CA VAL A 140 -26.07 8.69 -26.07
C VAL A 140 -27.17 9.44 -25.32
N PRO A 141 -26.99 10.73 -24.96
CA PRO A 141 -28.10 11.52 -24.48
C PRO A 141 -29.15 11.48 -25.58
N GLU A 142 -30.30 10.88 -25.29
CA GLU A 142 -31.46 10.86 -26.16
C GLU A 142 -31.81 12.31 -26.50
N GLN A 143 -31.32 12.77 -27.65
CA GLN A 143 -31.76 14.02 -28.24
C GLN A 143 -33.24 13.82 -28.54
N ALA A 144 -34.08 14.33 -27.64
CA ALA A 144 -35.51 14.48 -27.84
C ALA A 144 -35.72 15.15 -29.20
N THR A 145 -36.07 14.34 -30.17
CA THR A 145 -36.50 14.78 -31.49
C THR A 145 -37.84 15.47 -31.28
N THR A 146 -37.82 16.80 -31.22
CA THR A 146 -39.04 17.61 -31.29
C THR A 146 -39.62 17.43 -32.70
N HIS A 147 -40.56 16.51 -32.83
CA HIS A 147 -41.46 16.45 -33.98
C HIS A 147 -42.34 17.71 -33.95
N PRO A 148 -42.55 18.43 -35.08
CA PRO A 148 -43.40 19.63 -35.06
C PRO A 148 -44.88 19.21 -34.91
N GLU A 149 -45.47 19.55 -33.77
CA GLU A 149 -46.91 19.48 -33.53
C GLU A 149 -47.63 20.55 -34.41
N PRO A 150 -48.77 20.23 -35.06
CA PRO A 150 -49.42 21.13 -36.02
C PRO A 150 -49.94 22.43 -35.40
N GLU A 151 -49.77 23.53 -36.15
CA GLU A 151 -50.30 24.86 -35.82
C GLU A 151 -51.80 24.83 -35.48
N ARG A 152 -52.13 25.27 -34.26
CA ARG A 152 -53.49 25.60 -33.83
C ARG A 152 -53.65 27.13 -33.84
N PRO A 153 -54.77 27.68 -34.37
CA PRO A 153 -54.93 29.12 -34.58
C PRO A 153 -54.80 29.95 -33.30
N ALA A 154 -54.20 31.13 -33.46
CA ALA A 154 -53.94 32.11 -32.42
C ALA A 154 -55.22 32.76 -31.87
N ASP A 155 -55.25 32.95 -30.55
CA ASP A 155 -56.17 33.85 -29.84
C ASP A 155 -55.37 34.66 -28.78
N PRO A 156 -55.84 35.86 -28.38
CA PRO A 156 -54.98 37.02 -28.14
C PRO A 156 -54.32 37.09 -26.74
N VAL A 157 -53.12 37.67 -26.72
CA VAL A 157 -52.29 37.96 -25.54
C VAL A 157 -52.86 39.11 -24.68
N PRO A 158 -52.85 38.99 -23.34
CA PRO A 158 -52.75 40.13 -22.42
C PRO A 158 -51.36 40.18 -21.72
N PRO A 159 -50.94 41.36 -21.22
CA PRO A 159 -49.54 41.76 -21.09
C PRO A 159 -48.77 41.20 -19.89
N THR A 160 -47.45 41.19 -20.08
CA THR A 160 -46.36 40.87 -19.16
C THR A 160 -46.42 41.59 -17.80
N VAL A 161 -46.18 40.85 -16.71
CA VAL A 161 -45.76 41.41 -15.41
C VAL A 161 -44.45 40.73 -15.00
N PRO A 162 -43.35 41.47 -14.77
CA PRO A 162 -42.12 40.89 -14.23
C PRO A 162 -42.18 40.85 -12.70
N ALA A 163 -41.77 39.74 -12.09
CA ALA A 163 -41.56 39.63 -10.64
C ALA A 163 -40.09 39.25 -10.34
N PRO A 164 -39.52 39.79 -9.23
CA PRO A 164 -38.11 40.14 -9.15
C PRO A 164 -37.18 39.01 -8.69
N ALA A 165 -35.90 39.17 -9.04
CA ALA A 165 -34.78 38.39 -8.54
C ALA A 165 -34.66 38.51 -7.01
N VAL A 166 -34.61 37.36 -6.31
CA VAL A 166 -34.30 37.32 -4.88
C VAL A 166 -32.78 37.23 -4.70
N ALA A 167 -32.24 38.20 -3.99
CA ALA A 167 -30.83 38.34 -3.67
C ALA A 167 -30.33 37.26 -2.69
N PHE A 168 -29.09 36.82 -2.90
CA PHE A 168 -28.32 35.99 -1.96
C PHE A 168 -28.02 36.75 -0.66
N ALA A 169 -28.26 36.11 0.49
CA ALA A 169 -27.75 36.55 1.80
C ALA A 169 -26.80 35.46 2.37
N PRO A 170 -25.63 35.82 2.92
CA PRO A 170 -24.73 34.85 3.53
C PRO A 170 -25.14 34.55 4.97
N ALA A 171 -25.29 33.27 5.31
CA ALA A 171 -25.57 32.80 6.68
C ALA A 171 -24.27 32.35 7.38
N ALA A 172 -24.23 32.64 8.68
CA ALA A 172 -23.06 32.73 9.54
C ALA A 172 -22.31 31.42 9.84
N VAL A 173 -21.01 31.59 10.12
CA VAL A 173 -20.07 30.60 10.65
C VAL A 173 -20.41 30.26 12.11
N LEU A 174 -20.55 28.97 12.42
CA LEU A 174 -20.68 28.44 13.78
C LEU A 174 -19.32 27.92 14.29
N PRO A 175 -18.91 28.19 15.54
CA PRO A 175 -17.68 27.62 16.11
C PRO A 175 -17.86 26.16 16.56
N PRO A 176 -16.79 25.35 16.56
CA PRO A 176 -16.84 23.94 16.95
C PRO A 176 -17.10 23.75 18.45
N ARG A 177 -18.05 22.87 18.77
CA ARG A 177 -18.41 22.44 20.13
C ARG A 177 -17.26 21.66 20.79
N GLY A 178 -17.07 21.96 22.08
CA GLY A 178 -15.95 21.52 22.90
C GLY A 178 -15.80 20.01 23.09
N VAL A 179 -14.55 19.66 23.36
CA VAL A 179 -14.00 18.33 23.66
C VAL A 179 -14.65 17.76 24.93
N VAL A 180 -15.24 16.57 24.79
CA VAL A 180 -15.65 15.72 25.92
C VAL A 180 -14.38 15.21 26.61
N GLY A 181 -14.22 15.55 27.89
CA GLY A 181 -13.09 15.14 28.71
C GLY A 181 -13.04 13.62 28.91
N SER A 182 -11.88 13.03 28.64
CA SER A 182 -11.59 11.63 28.96
C SER A 182 -11.44 11.46 30.48
N ASN A 183 -12.39 10.76 31.08
CA ASN A 183 -12.39 10.40 32.50
C ASN A 183 -11.32 9.33 32.77
N ARG A 184 -10.17 9.71 33.35
CA ARG A 184 -9.18 8.76 33.88
C ARG A 184 -9.45 8.53 35.37
N PRO A 185 -9.59 7.28 35.84
CA PRO A 185 -9.66 7.01 37.28
C PRO A 185 -8.29 7.24 37.94
N HIS A 186 -8.27 8.07 38.98
CA HIS A 186 -7.13 8.27 39.86
C HIS A 186 -6.91 7.02 40.72
N VAL A 187 -5.77 6.35 40.56
CA VAL A 187 -5.29 5.36 41.52
C VAL A 187 -4.63 6.13 42.68
N VAL A 188 -5.34 6.22 43.80
CA VAL A 188 -4.79 6.74 45.07
C VAL A 188 -4.05 5.61 45.76
N GLY A 189 -2.74 5.79 45.93
CA GLY A 189 -1.91 4.93 46.77
C GLY A 189 -2.32 5.06 48.24
N ILE A 190 -2.57 3.92 48.89
CA ILE A 190 -2.69 3.86 50.34
C ILE A 190 -1.35 3.34 50.87
N ILE A 191 -0.66 4.21 51.60
CA ILE A 191 0.47 3.87 52.46
C ILE A 191 -0.11 3.47 53.81
N ARG A 192 0.17 2.26 54.28
CA ARG A 192 0.26 1.89 55.69
C ARG A 192 1.29 0.79 55.87
#